data_AF-A0A1M5DCV0-F1
#
_entry.id   AF-A0A1M5DCV0-F1
#
_cell.length_a   1.000
_cell.length_b   1.000
_cell.length_c   1.000
_cell.angle_alpha   90.00
_cell.angle_beta   90.00
_cell.angle_gamma   90.00
#
_symmetry.space_group_name_H-M   'P 1'
#
loop_
_entity.id
_entity.type
_entity.pdbx_description
1 polymer ?
#
loop_
_entity_poly.entity_id
_entity_poly.type
_entity_poly.pdbx_seq_one_letter_code
_entity_poly.pdbx_strand_id
1 'polypeptide(L)'
;MGGVAVALLVLGLLLWALYRFTIGTERHSFAAGATPPSEVSVIAGDTYAIGIPGGVGRTAQLLPDPQSLSCSFAPAGGARRQLAVQVEPATTKALTRIATFVAPRTGRAAVSCVGLPAVFVDDAEDVGPDLAGLWLVLASVSLAVALPLLFSVLRRYYGADRPLVAVEPDGVGSAG
;
A
#
# COMPACT_ATOMS: atom_id res chain seq x y z
N MET A 1 -6.64 29.01 -15.50
CA MET A 1 -6.71 27.54 -15.36
C MET A 1 -5.34 26.86 -15.39
N GLY A 2 -4.37 27.29 -16.21
CA GLY A 2 -3.02 26.72 -16.23
C GLY A 2 -2.30 26.68 -14.87
N GLY A 3 -2.37 27.78 -14.11
CA GLY A 3 -1.77 27.81 -12.75
C GLY A 3 -2.34 26.76 -11.80
N VAL A 4 -3.64 26.45 -11.87
CA VAL A 4 -4.27 25.41 -11.04
C VAL A 4 -3.76 24.02 -11.43
N ALA A 5 -3.63 23.74 -12.73
CA ALA A 5 -3.10 22.46 -13.21
C ALA A 5 -1.65 22.23 -12.74
N VAL A 6 -0.81 23.27 -12.83
CA VAL A 6 0.58 23.22 -12.35
C VAL A 6 0.63 23.03 -10.84
N ALA A 7 -0.18 23.78 -10.08
CA ALA A 7 -0.21 23.66 -8.63
C ALA A 7 -0.61 22.25 -8.16
N LEU A 8 -1.64 21.65 -8.78
CA LEU A 8 -2.07 20.27 -8.47
C LEU A 8 -1.01 19.23 -8.86
N LEU A 9 -0.31 19.44 -9.98
CA LEU A 9 0.77 18.56 -10.41
C LEU A 9 1.92 18.58 -9.39
N VAL A 10 2.37 19.77 -8.99
CA VAL A 10 3.43 19.95 -7.99
C VAL A 10 3.01 19.34 -6.65
N LEU A 11 1.78 19.59 -6.21
CA LEU A 11 1.24 19.00 -4.99
C LEU A 11 1.22 17.46 -5.07
N GLY A 12 0.76 16.89 -6.18
CA GLY A 12 0.76 15.43 -6.38
C GLY A 12 2.15 14.82 -6.31
N LEU A 13 3.16 15.48 -6.89
CA LEU A 13 4.56 15.04 -6.81
C LEU A 13 5.13 15.17 -5.39
N LEU A 14 4.81 16.25 -4.67
CA LEU A 14 5.22 16.41 -3.27
C LEU A 14 4.60 15.33 -2.37
N LEU A 15 3.31 15.05 -2.54
CA LEU A 15 2.62 13.98 -1.80
C LEU A 15 3.19 12.60 -2.13
N TRP A 16 3.55 12.36 -3.39
CA TRP A 16 4.24 11.13 -3.78
C TRP A 16 5.62 11.01 -3.13
N ALA A 17 6.37 12.12 -3.05
CA ALA A 17 7.66 12.14 -2.36
C ALA A 17 7.50 11.86 -0.85
N LEU A 18 6.47 12.43 -0.21
CA LEU A 18 6.12 12.14 1.18
C LEU A 18 5.79 10.66 1.38
N TYR A 19 4.97 10.07 0.51
CA TYR A 19 4.70 8.63 0.52
C TYR A 19 6.00 7.80 0.49
N ARG A 20 6.95 8.15 -0.40
CA ARG A 20 8.23 7.45 -0.52
C ARG A 20 9.09 7.56 0.75
N PHE A 21 8.95 8.66 1.49
CA PHE A 21 9.64 8.85 2.76
C PHE A 21 8.95 8.09 3.91
N THR A 22 7.62 8.16 4.01
CA THR A 22 6.88 7.56 5.13
C THR A 22 6.82 6.04 5.08
N ILE A 23 6.79 5.43 3.88
CA ILE A 23 6.75 3.97 3.72
C ILE A 23 7.94 3.26 4.39
N GLY A 24 9.08 3.93 4.59
CA GLY A 24 10.23 3.36 5.28
C GLY A 24 10.17 3.45 6.81
N THR A 25 9.22 4.20 7.35
CA THR A 25 9.11 4.51 8.79
C THR A 25 7.95 3.80 9.48
N GLU A 26 7.08 3.17 8.71
CA GLU A 26 5.86 2.54 9.22
C GLU A 26 6.11 1.12 9.74
N ARG A 27 5.25 0.71 10.67
CA ARG A 27 5.33 -0.60 11.36
C ARG A 27 4.46 -1.67 10.71
N HIS A 28 4.12 -1.50 9.44
CA HIS A 28 3.29 -2.44 8.70
C HIS A 28 4.13 -3.45 7.91
N SER A 29 3.59 -4.65 7.71
CA SER A 29 4.24 -5.73 6.94
C SER A 29 4.47 -5.39 5.47
N PHE A 30 3.71 -4.43 4.91
CA PHE A 30 3.84 -3.95 3.54
C PHE A 30 4.87 -2.83 3.37
N ALA A 31 5.33 -2.23 4.48
CA ALA A 31 6.34 -1.19 4.45
C ALA A 31 7.72 -1.80 4.13
N ALA A 32 8.33 -1.34 3.03
CA ALA A 32 9.61 -1.86 2.58
C ALA A 32 10.72 -1.50 3.58
N GLY A 33 11.38 -2.52 4.15
CA GLY A 33 12.44 -2.33 5.14
C GLY A 33 11.95 -2.09 6.58
N ALA A 34 10.63 -2.19 6.82
CA ALA A 34 10.08 -2.12 8.17
C ALA A 34 10.67 -3.22 9.06
N THR A 35 10.89 -2.88 10.32
CA THR A 35 11.24 -3.82 11.38
C THR A 35 10.01 -4.05 12.25
N PRO A 36 9.57 -5.31 12.43
CA PRO A 36 8.43 -5.58 13.28
C PRO A 36 8.76 -5.21 14.73
N PRO A 37 7.82 -4.59 15.46
CA PRO A 37 8.03 -4.23 16.86
C PRO A 37 8.18 -5.48 17.72
N SER A 38 8.99 -5.39 18.79
CA SER A 38 9.21 -6.52 19.71
C SER A 38 7.97 -6.88 20.53
N GLU A 39 7.08 -5.90 20.72
CA GLU A 39 5.80 -6.05 21.40
C GLU A 39 4.75 -5.22 20.66
N VAL A 40 3.52 -5.69 20.67
CA VAL A 40 2.34 -4.99 20.12
C VAL A 40 1.25 -4.91 21.16
N SER A 41 0.43 -3.87 21.10
CA SER A 41 -0.74 -3.71 21.97
C SER A 41 -1.95 -4.40 21.34
N VAL A 42 -2.60 -5.27 22.10
CA VAL A 42 -3.79 -6.02 21.67
C VAL A 42 -4.91 -5.93 22.71
N ILE A 43 -6.14 -6.19 22.28
CA ILE A 43 -7.37 -6.22 23.08
C ILE A 43 -7.91 -7.65 23.05
N ALA A 44 -8.25 -8.20 24.22
CA ALA A 44 -8.80 -9.55 24.33
C ALA A 44 -10.07 -9.71 23.51
N GLY A 45 -10.13 -10.79 22.71
CA GLY A 45 -11.29 -11.11 21.87
C GLY A 45 -11.24 -10.52 20.46
N ASP A 46 -10.37 -9.54 20.21
CA ASP A 46 -10.20 -8.98 18.88
C ASP A 46 -9.34 -9.88 17.99
N THR A 47 -9.60 -9.81 16.68
CA THR A 47 -8.90 -10.60 15.66
C THR A 47 -7.81 -9.76 15.02
N TYR A 48 -6.59 -10.30 15.02
CA TYR A 48 -5.40 -9.63 14.51
C TYR A 48 -4.79 -10.40 13.34
N ALA A 49 -4.30 -9.68 12.34
CA ALA A 49 -3.57 -10.25 11.22
C ALA A 49 -2.08 -10.44 11.55
N ILE A 50 -1.55 -11.63 11.24
CA ILE A 50 -0.12 -11.91 11.23
C ILE A 50 0.37 -11.76 9.80
N GLY A 51 1.39 -10.91 9.61
CA GLY A 51 1.96 -10.63 8.29
C GLY A 51 3.47 -10.80 8.24
N ILE A 52 3.99 -11.12 7.05
CA ILE A 52 5.41 -11.00 6.72
C ILE A 52 5.58 -10.31 5.37
N PRO A 53 6.71 -9.62 5.12
CA PRO A 53 6.98 -9.04 3.80
C PRO A 53 7.07 -10.14 2.74
N GLY A 54 6.13 -10.16 1.78
CA GLY A 54 6.01 -11.20 0.75
C GLY A 54 4.96 -12.28 1.03
N GLY A 55 4.26 -12.21 2.18
CA GLY A 55 3.05 -12.98 2.47
C GLY A 55 3.18 -14.50 2.35
N VAL A 56 2.09 -15.14 1.91
CA VAL A 56 1.99 -16.61 1.81
C VAL A 56 3.06 -17.18 0.87
N GLY A 57 3.38 -16.49 -0.23
CA GLY A 57 4.41 -16.93 -1.18
C GLY A 57 5.80 -17.04 -0.55
N ARG A 58 6.20 -16.04 0.26
CA ARG A 58 7.45 -16.11 1.01
C ARG A 58 7.38 -17.14 2.13
N THR A 59 6.22 -17.29 2.77
CA THR A 59 6.02 -18.30 3.82
C THR A 59 6.27 -19.71 3.30
N ALA A 60 5.78 -20.03 2.09
CA ALA A 60 6.04 -21.30 1.41
C ALA A 60 7.52 -21.55 1.05
N GLN A 61 8.33 -20.50 0.95
CA GLN A 61 9.77 -20.62 0.74
C GLN A 61 10.54 -20.84 2.06
N LEU A 62 10.00 -20.34 3.17
CA LEU A 62 10.63 -20.40 4.49
C LEU A 62 10.23 -21.65 5.28
N LEU A 63 9.04 -22.18 5.04
CA LEU A 63 8.46 -23.31 5.76
C LEU A 63 8.18 -24.48 4.82
N PRO A 64 8.56 -25.72 5.20
CA PRO A 64 8.21 -26.92 4.43
C PRO A 64 6.70 -27.13 4.30
N ASP A 65 5.94 -26.76 5.33
CA ASP A 65 4.47 -26.81 5.34
C ASP A 65 3.91 -25.52 5.97
N PRO A 66 3.48 -24.53 5.15
CA PRO A 66 2.86 -23.31 5.65
C PRO A 66 1.58 -23.54 6.46
N GLN A 67 0.87 -24.65 6.26
CA GLN A 67 -0.35 -24.97 7.01
C GLN A 67 -0.04 -25.39 8.45
N SER A 68 1.19 -25.82 8.72
CA SER A 68 1.69 -26.19 10.05
C SER A 68 2.20 -24.99 10.88
N LEU A 69 1.87 -23.76 10.47
CA LEU A 69 2.36 -22.54 11.13
C LEU A 69 2.01 -22.55 12.63
N SER A 70 3.04 -22.61 13.47
CA SER A 70 2.92 -22.59 14.92
C SER A 70 3.40 -21.25 15.45
N CYS A 71 2.47 -20.46 15.99
CA CYS A 71 2.74 -19.17 16.58
C CYS A 71 2.55 -19.20 18.10
N SER A 72 3.23 -18.27 18.76
CA SER A 72 3.20 -18.13 20.20
C SER A 72 3.00 -16.67 20.60
N PHE A 73 2.35 -16.50 21.74
CA PHE A 73 2.03 -15.23 22.36
C PHE A 73 2.69 -15.16 23.72
N ALA A 74 3.50 -14.12 23.93
CA ALA A 74 4.13 -13.84 25.21
C ALA A 74 3.67 -12.45 25.67
N PRO A 75 2.77 -12.34 26.67
CA PRO A 75 2.44 -11.05 27.24
C PRO A 75 3.68 -10.45 27.91
N ALA A 76 3.77 -9.13 27.99
CA ALA A 76 4.89 -8.45 28.63
C ALA A 76 5.13 -8.98 30.05
N GLY A 77 6.33 -9.54 30.29
CA GLY A 77 6.72 -10.14 31.58
C GLY A 77 6.06 -11.50 31.91
N GLY A 78 5.32 -12.11 30.98
CA GLY A 78 4.66 -13.40 31.18
C GLY A 78 5.27 -14.56 30.38
N ALA A 79 4.82 -15.77 30.68
CA ALA A 79 5.25 -16.96 29.97
C ALA A 79 4.67 -17.02 28.55
N ARG A 80 5.49 -17.48 27.60
CA ARG A 80 5.09 -17.77 26.22
C ARG A 80 4.05 -18.89 26.21
N ARG A 81 2.99 -18.71 25.42
CA ARG A 81 1.92 -19.71 25.22
C ARG A 81 1.69 -19.93 23.73
N GLN A 82 1.29 -21.13 23.37
CA GLN A 82 0.90 -21.42 21.99
C GLN A 82 -0.39 -20.68 21.66
N LEU A 83 -0.45 -20.13 20.45
CA LEU A 83 -1.55 -19.33 19.98
C LEU A 83 -2.32 -20.12 18.91
N ALA A 84 -3.64 -20.12 19.00
CA ALA A 84 -4.47 -20.67 17.93
C ALA A 84 -4.49 -19.68 16.75
N VAL A 85 -3.98 -20.13 15.60
CA VAL A 85 -3.93 -19.33 14.37
C VAL A 85 -4.82 -19.95 13.30
N GLN A 86 -5.45 -19.10 12.51
CA GLN A 86 -6.10 -19.50 11.26
C GLN A 86 -5.19 -19.10 10.10
N VAL A 87 -4.55 -20.08 9.49
CA VAL A 87 -3.60 -19.88 8.38
C VAL A 87 -4.34 -19.49 7.11
N GLU A 88 -3.79 -18.54 6.35
CA GLU A 88 -4.30 -18.24 5.02
C GLU A 88 -3.81 -19.30 4.01
N PRO A 89 -4.71 -20.01 3.31
CA PRO A 89 -4.33 -21.10 2.43
C PRO A 89 -3.72 -20.63 1.11
N ALA A 90 -3.94 -19.38 0.73
CA ALA A 90 -3.46 -18.79 -0.51
C ALA A 90 -3.29 -17.28 -0.37
N THR A 91 -2.51 -16.68 -1.27
CA THR A 91 -2.37 -15.24 -1.36
C THR A 91 -3.73 -14.58 -1.57
N THR A 92 -4.20 -13.83 -0.58
CA THR A 92 -5.41 -13.00 -0.69
C THR A 92 -5.06 -11.60 -1.22
N LYS A 93 -6.05 -10.70 -1.29
CA LYS A 93 -5.80 -9.28 -1.59
C LYS A 93 -4.88 -8.61 -0.56
N ALA A 94 -4.77 -9.17 0.64
CA ALA A 94 -3.81 -8.77 1.65
C ALA A 94 -2.46 -9.45 1.35
N LEU A 95 -1.64 -8.81 0.53
CA LEU A 95 -0.40 -9.36 -0.05
C LEU A 95 0.64 -9.83 0.98
N THR A 96 0.49 -9.43 2.24
CA THR A 96 1.45 -9.71 3.31
C THR A 96 0.90 -10.55 4.44
N ARG A 97 -0.43 -10.75 4.51
CA ARG A 97 -1.07 -11.54 5.56
C ARG A 97 -0.84 -13.03 5.33
N ILE A 98 -0.59 -13.76 6.41
CA ILE A 98 -0.29 -15.20 6.37
C ILE A 98 -1.14 -16.02 7.34
N ALA A 99 -1.63 -15.38 8.40
CA ALA A 99 -2.54 -15.98 9.35
C ALA A 99 -3.32 -14.90 10.10
N THR A 100 -4.33 -15.31 10.85
CA THR A 100 -5.02 -14.47 11.83
C THR A 100 -5.10 -15.17 13.17
N PHE A 101 -5.28 -14.42 14.24
CA PHE A 101 -5.51 -14.96 15.57
C PHE A 101 -6.46 -14.09 16.39
N VAL A 102 -7.07 -14.69 17.40
CA VAL A 102 -7.86 -13.95 18.40
C VAL A 102 -6.97 -13.72 19.62
N ALA A 103 -6.81 -12.48 20.06
CA ALA A 103 -5.97 -12.17 21.19
C ALA A 103 -6.57 -12.74 22.49
N PRO A 104 -5.81 -13.55 23.26
CA PRO A 104 -6.35 -14.20 24.46
C PRO A 104 -6.43 -13.25 25.66
N ARG A 105 -5.71 -12.12 25.63
CA ARG A 105 -5.62 -11.14 26.71
C ARG A 105 -5.32 -9.75 26.16
N THR A 106 -5.85 -8.73 26.83
CA THR A 106 -5.53 -7.32 26.57
C THR A 106 -4.16 -6.97 27.14
N GLY A 107 -3.40 -6.14 26.42
CA GLY A 107 -2.12 -5.60 26.85
C GLY A 107 -1.04 -5.71 25.79
N ARG A 108 0.21 -5.48 26.18
CA ARG A 108 1.37 -5.66 25.30
C ARG A 108 1.79 -7.11 25.22
N ALA A 109 2.10 -7.58 24.03
CA ALA A 109 2.55 -8.94 23.80
C ALA A 109 3.52 -9.06 22.63
N ALA A 110 4.46 -9.98 22.74
CA ALA A 110 5.29 -10.43 21.63
C ALA A 110 4.60 -11.61 20.93
N VAL A 111 4.48 -11.52 19.60
CA VAL A 111 4.01 -12.60 18.74
C VAL A 111 5.20 -13.13 17.94
N SER A 112 5.41 -14.43 17.96
CA SER A 112 6.47 -15.08 17.19
C SER A 112 6.00 -16.41 16.63
N CYS A 113 6.39 -16.72 15.39
CA CYS A 113 6.05 -17.97 14.73
C CYS A 113 7.31 -18.78 14.43
N VAL A 114 7.25 -20.10 14.65
CA VAL A 114 8.38 -21.00 14.42
C VAL A 114 8.75 -21.01 12.94
N GLY A 115 10.06 -20.93 12.65
CA GLY A 115 10.59 -20.95 11.29
C GLY A 115 10.46 -19.62 10.52
N LEU A 116 9.83 -18.59 11.10
CA LEU A 116 9.80 -17.25 10.54
C LEU A 116 10.76 -16.33 11.31
N PRO A 117 11.57 -15.51 10.62
CA PRO A 117 12.58 -14.68 11.27
C PRO A 117 11.95 -13.59 12.14
N ALA A 118 10.86 -13.01 11.67
CA ALA A 118 10.06 -12.03 12.39
C ALA A 118 8.67 -11.92 11.75
N VAL A 119 7.68 -11.49 12.52
CA VAL A 119 6.29 -11.33 12.08
C VAL A 119 5.73 -9.98 12.52
N PHE A 120 4.87 -9.41 11.69
CA PHE A 120 4.13 -8.19 11.98
C PHE A 120 2.73 -8.54 12.48
N VAL A 121 2.17 -7.67 13.31
CA VAL A 121 0.76 -7.72 13.71
C VAL A 121 0.12 -6.43 13.22
N ASP A 122 -0.43 -6.45 12.00
CA ASP A 122 -0.73 -5.23 11.22
C ASP A 122 -1.89 -4.39 11.77
N ASP A 123 -2.76 -5.01 12.58
CA ASP A 123 -3.97 -4.38 13.14
C ASP A 123 -3.85 -4.12 14.65
N ALA A 124 -2.64 -4.14 15.22
CA ALA A 124 -2.45 -3.87 16.64
C ALA A 124 -2.69 -2.39 17.01
N GLU A 125 -3.10 -2.14 18.25
CA GLU A 125 -3.56 -0.82 18.72
C GLU A 125 -2.47 0.27 18.65
N ASP A 126 -1.20 -0.14 18.63
CA ASP A 126 -0.03 0.74 18.64
C ASP A 126 0.67 0.86 17.28
N VAL A 127 0.09 0.28 16.22
CA VAL A 127 0.62 0.37 14.84
C VAL A 127 0.44 1.78 14.28
N GLY A 128 -0.61 2.49 14.71
CA GLY A 128 -0.94 3.83 14.21
C GLY A 128 -1.59 3.81 12.83
N PRO A 129 -1.97 4.99 12.29
CA PRO A 129 -2.59 5.09 10.98
C PRO A 129 -1.58 4.86 9.83
N ASP A 130 -2.06 4.27 8.73
CA ASP A 130 -1.34 4.12 7.45
C ASP A 130 -1.22 5.48 6.73
N LEU A 131 -0.22 6.27 7.14
CA LEU A 131 0.03 7.59 6.57
C LEU A 131 0.58 7.50 5.15
N ALA A 132 1.38 6.48 4.84
CA ALA A 132 1.89 6.22 3.50
C ALA A 132 0.73 5.94 2.54
N GLY A 133 -0.22 5.09 2.94
CA GLY A 133 -1.45 4.86 2.20
C GLY A 133 -2.23 6.14 1.98
N LEU A 134 -2.38 6.98 3.01
CA LEU A 134 -3.03 8.29 2.89
C LEU A 134 -2.33 9.20 1.88
N TRP A 135 -1.00 9.36 1.97
CA TRP A 135 -0.21 10.19 1.05
C TRP A 135 -0.29 9.67 -0.38
N LEU A 136 -0.25 8.35 -0.57
CA LEU A 136 -0.39 7.72 -1.87
C LEU A 136 -1.76 7.98 -2.50
N VAL A 137 -2.83 7.89 -1.72
CA VAL A 137 -4.19 8.22 -2.19
C VAL A 137 -4.29 9.68 -2.60
N LEU A 138 -3.82 10.61 -1.74
CA LEU A 138 -3.86 12.04 -2.03
C LEU A 138 -3.01 12.40 -3.26
N ALA A 139 -1.83 11.78 -3.41
CA ALA A 139 -0.98 11.94 -4.59
C ALA A 139 -1.72 11.47 -5.86
N SER A 140 -2.33 10.29 -5.80
CA SER A 140 -3.06 9.69 -6.92
C SER A 140 -4.24 10.55 -7.38
N VAL A 141 -5.05 11.05 -6.43
CA VAL A 141 -6.17 11.96 -6.74
C VAL A 141 -5.66 13.27 -7.35
N SER A 142 -4.61 13.86 -6.76
CA SER A 142 -4.04 15.11 -7.26
C SER A 142 -3.52 14.97 -8.69
N LEU A 143 -2.76 13.91 -8.97
CA LEU A 143 -2.22 13.63 -10.31
C LEU A 143 -3.31 13.28 -11.33
N ALA A 144 -4.33 12.51 -10.93
CA ALA A 144 -5.46 12.15 -11.78
C ALA A 144 -6.27 13.36 -12.25
N VAL A 145 -6.35 14.42 -11.43
CA VAL A 145 -7.00 15.68 -11.80
C VAL A 145 -6.04 16.61 -12.55
N ALA A 146 -4.78 16.70 -12.13
CA ALA A 146 -3.79 17.60 -12.72
C ALA A 146 -3.48 17.26 -14.19
N LEU A 147 -3.32 15.97 -14.51
CA LEU A 147 -2.90 15.52 -15.84
C LEU A 147 -3.91 15.92 -16.94
N PRO A 148 -5.22 15.60 -16.84
CA PRO A 148 -6.21 16.02 -17.84
C PRO A 148 -6.29 17.54 -18.00
N LEU A 149 -6.20 18.30 -16.90
CA LEU A 149 -6.23 19.77 -16.95
C LEU A 149 -4.99 20.31 -17.68
N LEU A 150 -3.81 19.76 -17.41
CA LEU A 150 -2.58 20.13 -18.09
C LEU A 150 -2.68 19.83 -19.59
N PHE A 151 -3.12 18.63 -19.97
CA PHE A 151 -3.34 18.28 -21.38
C PHE A 151 -4.36 19.19 -22.07
N SER A 152 -5.42 19.60 -21.38
CA SER A 152 -6.40 20.55 -21.91
C SER A 152 -5.78 21.93 -22.19
N VAL A 153 -4.93 22.42 -21.29
CA VAL A 153 -4.21 23.69 -21.46
C VAL A 153 -3.18 23.60 -22.59
N LEU A 154 -2.40 22.51 -22.63
CA LEU A 154 -1.41 22.27 -23.69
C LEU A 154 -2.08 22.17 -25.07
N ARG A 155 -3.21 21.46 -25.17
CA ARG A 155 -3.97 21.36 -26.42
C ARG A 155 -4.45 22.72 -26.93
N ARG A 156 -4.86 23.62 -26.04
CA ARG A 156 -5.24 24.99 -26.43
C ARG A 156 -4.05 25.80 -26.89
N TYR A 157 -2.91 25.66 -26.22
CA TYR A 157 -1.69 26.39 -26.55
C TYR A 157 -1.12 25.95 -27.90
N TYR A 158 -0.97 24.65 -28.13
CA TYR A 158 -0.40 24.09 -29.37
C TYR A 158 -1.43 23.91 -30.51
N GLY A 159 -2.72 23.87 -30.19
CA GLY A 159 -3.79 23.71 -31.19
C GLY A 159 -4.22 25.02 -31.85
N ALA A 160 -3.87 26.18 -31.29
CA ALA A 160 -4.21 27.48 -31.83
C ALA A 160 -3.39 27.87 -33.10
N ASP A 161 -2.27 27.20 -33.35
CA ASP A 161 -1.31 27.57 -34.40
C ASP A 161 -1.44 26.79 -35.72
N ARG A 162 -2.54 26.07 -35.93
CA ARG A 162 -2.84 25.53 -37.27
C ARG A 162 -3.83 26.46 -37.97
N PRO A 163 -3.37 27.44 -38.78
CA PRO A 163 -4.28 28.09 -39.72
C PRO A 163 -4.87 26.99 -40.60
N LEU A 164 -6.19 26.97 -40.70
CA LEU A 164 -6.87 26.20 -41.74
C LEU A 164 -6.36 26.76 -43.07
N VAL A 165 -5.36 26.11 -43.67
CA VAL A 165 -5.08 26.29 -45.09
C VAL A 165 -6.35 25.82 -45.78
N ALA A 166 -7.17 26.76 -46.22
CA ALA A 166 -8.29 26.48 -47.08
C ALA A 166 -7.68 25.82 -48.32
N VAL A 167 -7.85 24.50 -48.43
CA VAL A 167 -7.57 23.80 -49.67
C VAL A 167 -8.66 24.28 -50.63
N GLU A 168 -8.30 25.26 -51.45
CA GLU A 168 -9.13 25.67 -52.57
C GLU A 168 -9.31 24.43 -53.46
N PRO A 169 -10.54 23.97 -53.72
CA PRO A 169 -10.75 22.83 -54.57
C PRO A 169 -10.36 23.23 -56.00
N ASP A 170 -9.15 22.86 -56.40
CA ASP A 170 -8.70 23.01 -57.78
C ASP A 170 -9.75 22.42 -58.72
N GLY A 171 -10.15 23.28 -59.65
CA GLY A 171 -11.34 23.13 -60.46
C GLY A 171 -11.44 21.77 -61.14
N VAL A 172 -12.66 21.25 -61.10
CA VAL A 172 -13.14 20.19 -61.98
C VAL A 172 -12.84 20.60 -63.42
N GLY A 173 -11.77 20.05 -63.98
CA GLY A 173 -11.43 20.15 -65.40
C GLY A 173 -12.53 19.50 -66.23
N SER A 174 -13.29 20.33 -66.95
CA SER A 174 -14.25 19.92 -67.96
C SER A 174 -13.51 19.24 -69.12
N ALA A 175 -13.64 17.91 -69.24
CA ALA A 175 -13.25 17.18 -70.43
C ALA A 175 -14.27 17.45 -71.55
N GLY A 176 -13.79 18.06 -72.63
CA GLY A 176 -14.46 18.15 -73.94
C GLY A 176 -13.58 17.53 -75.00
#